data_AF-A0A6N9REV4-F1
#
_entry.id   AF-A0A6N9REV4-F1
#
_cell.length_a   1.000
_cell.length_b   1.000
_cell.length_c   1.000
_cell.angle_alpha   90.00
_cell.angle_beta   90.00
_cell.angle_gamma   90.00
#
_symmetry.space_group_name_H-M   'P 1'
#
loop_
_entity.id
_entity.type
_entity.pdbx_description
1 polymer ?
#
loop_
_entity_poly.entity_id
_entity_poly.type
_entity_poly.pdbx_seq_one_letter_code
_entity_poly.pdbx_strand_id
1 'polypeptide(L)'
;MGLRQSARALAVLSVAAPWWTGALAQTRPPAPQQAIPMTAPIDTRPIPSTGEALPVIGCGTYIGFDLAPGTPGHAQLPGVLEALFAAGGSVLDSSPMYGRAESTTGELLAAAGSRAQAFVATKVWTSGREAGLAQMAQSFARLRTERIDLMQVHNLMDWRVQLGSVRRLQDAGRVRYVGITHYTASAYAEVEAVLRAEKLDFLQINYALDDRAAAQRLLPLAQERGVAVLVNQPFGGGGLLRRLAGKPLPGWATDIGCTRWAQVLLKFVLSHPAVTCAIPGTGRPAHMQDNLAAGRGQVPDAAFWRRHADSLGL
;
A
#
# COMPACT_ATOMS: atom_id res chain seq x y z
N MET A 1 -63.15 55.97 -0.29
CA MET A 1 -63.97 55.47 0.83
C MET A 1 -64.93 54.43 0.26
N GLY A 2 -64.89 53.19 0.75
CA GLY A 2 -65.94 52.20 0.48
C GLY A 2 -65.76 51.34 -0.77
N LEU A 3 -65.61 50.04 -0.50
CA LEU A 3 -65.71 48.85 -1.33
C LEU A 3 -66.50 48.97 -2.65
N ARG A 4 -65.94 48.37 -3.71
CA ARG A 4 -66.73 47.81 -4.81
C ARG A 4 -66.35 46.35 -5.06
N GLN A 5 -67.33 45.49 -4.83
CA GLN A 5 -67.40 44.13 -5.32
C GLN A 5 -67.55 44.13 -6.84
N SER A 6 -66.90 43.19 -7.53
CA SER A 6 -67.25 42.73 -8.89
C SER A 6 -66.68 41.32 -9.02
N ALA A 7 -67.50 40.29 -8.78
CA ALA A 7 -68.22 39.54 -9.80
C ALA A 7 -67.28 38.86 -10.81
N ARG A 8 -67.07 37.56 -10.58
CA ARG A 8 -66.41 36.60 -11.47
C ARG A 8 -67.22 36.43 -12.74
N ALA A 9 -66.56 36.50 -13.90
CA ALA A 9 -67.04 35.94 -15.16
C ALA A 9 -66.03 34.88 -15.62
N LEU A 10 -66.54 33.66 -15.83
CA LEU A 10 -65.82 32.54 -16.41
C LEU A 10 -65.47 32.83 -17.88
N ALA A 11 -64.21 32.63 -18.24
CA ALA A 11 -63.81 32.30 -19.60
C ALA A 11 -63.17 30.91 -19.57
N VAL A 12 -63.87 29.94 -20.17
CA VAL A 12 -63.38 28.59 -20.45
C VAL A 12 -62.39 28.70 -21.60
N LEU A 13 -61.12 28.44 -21.32
CA LEU A 13 -60.10 28.16 -22.34
C LEU A 13 -59.66 26.72 -22.17
N SER A 14 -60.07 25.89 -23.12
CA SER A 14 -59.59 24.53 -23.32
C SER A 14 -58.11 24.55 -23.69
N VAL A 15 -57.25 24.05 -22.82
CA VAL A 15 -55.87 23.70 -23.17
C VAL A 15 -55.76 22.18 -23.11
N ALA A 16 -55.58 21.59 -24.28
CA ALA A 16 -55.30 20.17 -24.45
C ALA A 16 -53.99 19.82 -23.73
N ALA A 17 -54.05 18.79 -22.87
CA ALA A 17 -52.88 18.22 -22.23
C ALA A 17 -52.01 17.50 -23.28
N PRO A 18 -50.70 17.80 -23.39
CA PRO A 18 -49.81 16.96 -24.18
C PRO A 18 -49.60 15.63 -23.45
N TRP A 19 -49.81 14.54 -24.16
CA TRP A 19 -49.54 13.19 -23.69
C TRP A 19 -48.02 13.02 -23.53
N TRP A 20 -47.56 12.90 -22.29
CA TRP A 20 -46.19 12.48 -22.01
C TRP A 20 -46.11 10.96 -22.18
N THR A 21 -45.64 10.50 -23.34
CA THR A 21 -45.16 9.12 -23.49
C THR A 21 -43.82 9.00 -22.78
N GLY A 22 -43.85 8.67 -21.49
CA GLY A 22 -42.66 8.29 -20.74
C GLY A 22 -42.08 7.00 -21.33
N ALA A 23 -41.03 7.12 -22.13
CA ALA A 23 -40.17 5.98 -22.46
C ALA A 23 -39.43 5.60 -21.17
N LEU A 24 -39.87 4.51 -20.54
CA LEU A 24 -39.12 3.84 -19.48
C LEU A 24 -37.76 3.43 -20.06
N ALA A 25 -36.71 4.20 -19.75
CA ALA A 25 -35.35 3.79 -20.01
C ALA A 25 -35.08 2.52 -19.19
N GLN A 26 -35.13 1.37 -19.86
CA GLN A 26 -34.73 0.10 -19.28
C GLN A 26 -33.23 0.21 -18.99
N THR A 27 -32.88 0.43 -17.72
CA THR A 27 -31.51 0.34 -17.25
C THR A 27 -31.07 -1.12 -17.40
N ARG A 28 -30.28 -1.39 -18.43
CA ARG A 28 -29.66 -2.69 -18.66
C ARG A 28 -28.82 -3.04 -17.43
N PRO A 29 -29.00 -4.23 -16.82
CA PRO A 29 -28.17 -4.63 -15.68
C PRO A 29 -26.70 -4.66 -16.12
N PRO A 30 -25.76 -4.31 -15.21
CA PRO A 30 -24.34 -4.39 -15.52
C PRO A 30 -24.00 -5.82 -15.96
N ALA A 31 -23.20 -5.94 -17.02
CA ALA A 31 -22.73 -7.23 -17.49
C ALA A 31 -22.00 -7.96 -16.35
N PRO A 32 -22.17 -9.29 -16.20
CA PRO A 32 -21.43 -10.04 -15.19
C PRO A 32 -19.94 -9.83 -15.42
N GLN A 33 -19.28 -9.25 -14.41
CA GLN A 33 -17.84 -9.07 -14.38
C GLN A 33 -17.22 -10.47 -14.53
N GLN A 34 -16.53 -10.73 -15.64
CA GLN A 34 -15.84 -12.00 -15.82
C GLN A 34 -14.85 -12.17 -14.66
N ALA A 35 -14.97 -13.29 -13.93
CA ALA A 35 -14.03 -13.63 -12.89
C ALA A 35 -12.63 -13.74 -13.50
N ILE A 36 -11.71 -12.88 -13.07
CA ILE A 36 -10.31 -12.96 -13.49
C ILE A 36 -9.80 -14.33 -13.03
N PRO A 37 -9.23 -15.16 -13.93
CA PRO A 37 -8.68 -16.44 -13.52
C PRO A 37 -7.59 -16.19 -12.45
N MET A 38 -7.55 -17.05 -11.43
CA MET A 38 -6.61 -16.97 -10.29
C MET A 38 -5.12 -16.97 -10.70
N THR A 39 -4.82 -17.10 -12.00
CA THR A 39 -3.49 -17.11 -12.62
C THR A 39 -3.00 -15.76 -13.13
N ALA A 40 -3.82 -14.69 -13.10
CA ALA A 40 -3.35 -13.37 -13.49
C ALA A 40 -2.31 -12.83 -12.48
N PRO A 41 -1.23 -12.17 -12.93
CA PRO A 41 -0.29 -11.50 -12.04
C PRO A 41 -1.02 -10.43 -11.21
N ILE A 42 -0.49 -10.12 -10.02
CA ILE A 42 -1.01 -9.00 -9.22
C ILE A 42 -0.84 -7.68 -9.96
N ASP A 43 -1.72 -6.73 -9.67
CA ASP A 43 -1.69 -5.40 -10.27
C ASP A 43 -0.38 -4.68 -9.91
N THR A 44 0.03 -3.76 -10.78
CA THR A 44 1.20 -2.91 -10.58
C THR A 44 0.83 -1.44 -10.65
N ARG A 45 1.60 -0.58 -10.00
CA ARG A 45 1.52 0.89 -10.11
C ARG A 45 2.90 1.44 -10.47
N PRO A 46 2.98 2.51 -11.26
CA PRO A 46 4.28 3.08 -11.63
C PRO A 46 4.95 3.73 -10.42
N ILE A 47 6.27 3.55 -10.30
CA ILE A 47 7.13 4.41 -9.48
C ILE A 47 7.18 5.77 -10.19
N PRO A 48 6.66 6.87 -9.62
CA PRO A 48 6.45 8.10 -10.39
C PRO A 48 7.74 8.72 -10.96
N SER A 49 8.89 8.51 -10.31
CA SER A 49 10.16 9.07 -10.78
C SER A 49 10.73 8.39 -12.03
N THR A 50 10.30 7.17 -12.36
CA THR A 50 10.86 6.36 -13.47
C THR A 50 9.82 5.70 -14.37
N GLY A 51 8.58 5.56 -13.93
CA GLY A 51 7.54 4.79 -14.61
C GLY A 51 7.69 3.27 -14.47
N GLU A 52 8.70 2.77 -13.76
CA GLU A 52 8.86 1.34 -13.50
C GLU A 52 7.62 0.78 -12.77
N ALA A 53 7.09 -0.33 -13.27
CA ALA A 53 5.94 -1.00 -12.66
C ALA A 53 6.35 -1.68 -11.34
N LEU A 54 5.74 -1.26 -10.24
CA LEU A 54 5.92 -1.86 -8.92
C LEU A 54 4.65 -2.63 -8.52
N PRO A 55 4.74 -3.89 -8.09
CA PRO A 55 3.57 -4.64 -7.63
C PRO A 55 2.90 -3.98 -6.41
N VAL A 56 1.56 -3.96 -6.40
CA VAL A 56 0.79 -3.25 -5.37
C VAL A 56 0.84 -3.90 -3.99
N ILE A 57 1.25 -5.17 -3.91
CA ILE A 57 1.51 -5.90 -2.66
C ILE A 57 2.94 -6.42 -2.65
N GLY A 58 3.65 -6.11 -1.57
CA GLY A 58 4.96 -6.65 -1.23
C GLY A 58 4.94 -7.45 0.07
N CYS A 59 6.11 -7.73 0.62
CA CYS A 59 6.29 -8.40 1.90
C CYS A 59 7.25 -7.60 2.78
N GLY A 60 6.76 -7.18 3.95
CA GLY A 60 7.63 -6.69 5.02
C GLY A 60 8.31 -7.86 5.73
N THR A 61 9.55 -7.69 6.14
CA THR A 61 10.33 -8.78 6.77
C THR A 61 10.39 -8.68 8.30
N TYR A 62 9.94 -7.57 8.89
CA TYR A 62 9.92 -7.36 10.35
C TYR A 62 9.17 -8.49 11.07
N ILE A 63 9.81 -9.06 12.10
CA ILE A 63 9.37 -10.25 12.87
C ILE A 63 9.32 -11.54 12.04
N GLY A 64 8.68 -11.54 10.87
CA GLY A 64 8.45 -12.73 10.05
C GLY A 64 9.72 -13.40 9.56
N PHE A 65 10.79 -12.64 9.33
CA PHE A 65 12.07 -13.14 8.83
C PHE A 65 13.17 -13.10 9.91
N ASP A 66 12.88 -12.62 11.11
CA ASP A 66 13.81 -12.65 12.25
C ASP A 66 13.71 -13.99 12.99
N LEU A 67 14.01 -15.07 12.26
CA LEU A 67 13.88 -16.44 12.74
C LEU A 67 15.23 -17.14 12.68
N ALA A 68 15.54 -17.90 13.74
CA ALA A 68 16.77 -18.69 13.77
C ALA A 68 16.70 -19.81 12.71
N PRO A 69 17.80 -20.07 11.96
CA PRO A 69 17.89 -21.20 11.04
C PRO A 69 17.55 -22.53 11.74
N GLY A 70 16.86 -23.42 11.02
CA GLY A 70 16.42 -24.71 11.55
C GLY A 70 15.13 -24.68 12.37
N THR A 71 14.58 -23.51 12.71
CA THR A 71 13.26 -23.43 13.35
C THR A 71 12.14 -23.76 12.36
N PRO A 72 10.98 -24.29 12.83
CA PRO A 72 9.83 -24.54 11.96
C PRO A 72 9.35 -23.30 11.20
N GLY A 73 9.43 -22.12 11.81
CA GLY A 73 9.09 -20.86 11.14
C GLY A 73 10.06 -20.50 10.02
N HIS A 74 11.37 -20.62 10.25
CA HIS A 74 12.37 -20.36 9.23
C HIS A 74 12.22 -21.31 8.03
N ALA A 75 11.87 -22.58 8.27
CA ALA A 75 11.65 -23.57 7.21
C ALA A 75 10.49 -23.22 6.27
N GLN A 76 9.57 -22.32 6.67
CA GLN A 76 8.44 -21.87 5.83
C GLN A 76 8.79 -20.71 4.90
N LEU A 77 9.89 -19.99 5.15
CA LEU A 77 10.22 -18.75 4.43
C LEU A 77 10.51 -18.94 2.93
N PRO A 78 11.10 -20.06 2.45
CA PRO A 78 11.18 -20.32 1.01
C PRO A 78 9.80 -20.27 0.34
N GLY A 79 8.78 -20.88 0.97
CA GLY A 79 7.40 -20.86 0.47
C GLY A 79 6.76 -19.47 0.45
N VAL A 80 7.24 -18.52 1.27
CA VAL A 80 6.80 -17.11 1.22
C VAL A 80 7.30 -16.45 -0.06
N LEU A 81 8.59 -16.65 -0.40
CA LEU A 81 9.18 -16.13 -1.63
C LEU A 81 8.56 -16.79 -2.87
N GLU A 82 8.37 -18.11 -2.85
CA GLU A 82 7.69 -18.84 -3.91
C GLU A 82 6.29 -18.29 -4.16
N ALA A 83 5.49 -18.10 -3.10
CA ALA A 83 4.16 -17.50 -3.23
C ALA A 83 4.20 -16.07 -3.79
N LEU A 84 5.16 -15.25 -3.33
CA LEU A 84 5.35 -13.87 -3.80
C LEU A 84 5.65 -13.83 -5.30
N PHE A 85 6.67 -14.55 -5.74
CA PHE A 85 7.11 -14.52 -7.14
C PHE A 85 6.11 -15.22 -8.08
N ALA A 86 5.50 -16.33 -7.66
CA ALA A 86 4.48 -17.01 -8.46
C ALA A 86 3.26 -16.13 -8.75
N ALA A 87 2.97 -15.15 -7.89
CA ALA A 87 1.89 -14.19 -8.09
C ALA A 87 2.30 -12.95 -8.92
N GLY A 88 3.55 -12.85 -9.35
CA GLY A 88 4.10 -11.66 -10.01
C GLY A 88 4.52 -10.53 -9.06
N GLY A 89 4.61 -10.81 -7.76
CA GLY A 89 5.15 -9.86 -6.78
C GLY A 89 6.67 -9.89 -6.72
N SER A 90 7.27 -8.81 -6.22
CA SER A 90 8.73 -8.67 -6.17
C SER A 90 9.27 -7.94 -4.93
N VAL A 91 8.44 -7.16 -4.23
CA VAL A 91 8.90 -6.24 -3.18
C VAL A 91 9.16 -6.95 -1.86
N LEU A 92 10.40 -6.86 -1.38
CA LEU A 92 10.84 -7.30 -0.04
C LEU A 92 11.39 -6.09 0.72
N ASP A 93 10.73 -5.68 1.81
CA ASP A 93 11.14 -4.54 2.64
C ASP A 93 11.74 -4.99 3.98
N SER A 94 13.00 -4.67 4.21
CA SER A 94 13.77 -5.03 5.39
C SER A 94 14.38 -3.83 6.10
N SER A 95 15.18 -4.06 7.14
CA SER A 95 15.92 -3.02 7.86
C SER A 95 17.07 -3.64 8.66
N PRO A 96 18.18 -2.92 8.85
CA PRO A 96 19.27 -3.37 9.73
C PRO A 96 18.85 -3.54 11.20
N MET A 97 17.71 -2.96 11.61
CA MET A 97 17.18 -3.14 12.97
C MET A 97 16.28 -4.38 13.14
N TYR A 98 15.93 -5.08 12.05
CA TYR A 98 15.00 -6.22 12.08
C TYR A 98 15.71 -7.54 12.38
N GLY A 99 16.56 -7.56 13.41
CA GLY A 99 17.33 -8.74 13.80
C GLY A 99 18.04 -9.39 12.61
N ARG A 100 17.71 -10.65 12.30
CA ARG A 100 18.28 -11.43 11.20
C ARG A 100 17.67 -11.19 9.82
N ALA A 101 16.61 -10.39 9.71
CA ALA A 101 15.78 -10.33 8.50
C ALA A 101 16.54 -9.98 7.21
N GLU A 102 17.54 -9.09 7.24
CA GLU A 102 18.40 -8.83 6.07
C GLU A 102 19.20 -10.06 5.65
N SER A 103 19.84 -10.74 6.60
CA SER A 103 20.62 -11.95 6.33
C SER A 103 19.73 -13.07 5.79
N THR A 104 18.59 -13.30 6.44
CA THR A 104 17.61 -14.31 6.01
C THR A 104 17.07 -13.99 4.62
N THR A 105 16.77 -12.72 4.31
CA THR A 105 16.35 -12.31 2.97
C THR A 105 17.43 -12.60 1.93
N GLY A 106 18.68 -12.20 2.19
CA GLY A 106 19.81 -12.45 1.29
C GLY A 106 20.10 -13.94 1.09
N GLU A 107 20.04 -14.73 2.17
CA GLU A 107 20.18 -16.19 2.16
C GLU A 107 19.14 -16.87 1.28
N LEU A 108 17.86 -16.52 1.44
CA LEU A 108 16.76 -17.11 0.68
C LEU A 108 16.81 -16.72 -0.79
N LEU A 109 17.07 -15.45 -1.11
CA LEU A 109 17.21 -14.98 -2.50
C LEU A 109 18.39 -15.63 -3.21
N ALA A 110 19.52 -15.81 -2.51
CA ALA A 110 20.70 -16.48 -3.06
C ALA A 110 20.43 -17.98 -3.30
N ALA A 111 19.82 -18.66 -2.32
CA ALA A 111 19.49 -20.09 -2.43
C ALA A 111 18.51 -20.38 -3.58
N ALA A 112 17.54 -19.48 -3.81
CA ALA A 112 16.56 -19.61 -4.89
C ALA A 112 17.03 -19.04 -6.24
N GLY A 113 18.20 -18.39 -6.31
CA GLY A 113 18.67 -17.70 -7.52
C GLY A 113 17.73 -16.56 -7.97
N SER A 114 16.95 -15.99 -7.06
CA SER A 114 15.82 -15.09 -7.39
C SER A 114 16.10 -13.61 -7.11
N ARG A 115 17.35 -13.23 -6.78
CA ARG A 115 17.71 -11.82 -6.53
C ARG A 115 17.29 -10.90 -7.67
N ALA A 116 17.45 -11.31 -8.94
CA ALA A 116 17.09 -10.49 -10.10
C ALA A 116 15.57 -10.25 -10.24
N GLN A 117 14.74 -11.12 -9.66
CA GLN A 117 13.28 -10.97 -9.64
C GLN A 117 12.80 -10.07 -8.49
N ALA A 118 13.63 -9.89 -7.45
CA ALA A 118 13.26 -9.15 -6.25
C ALA A 118 13.56 -7.65 -6.37
N PHE A 119 12.60 -6.85 -5.92
CA PHE A 119 12.82 -5.45 -5.55
C PHE A 119 13.15 -5.42 -4.05
N VAL A 120 14.42 -5.22 -3.71
CA VAL A 120 14.91 -5.27 -2.33
C VAL A 120 15.02 -3.86 -1.76
N ALA A 121 14.20 -3.57 -0.75
CA ALA A 121 14.25 -2.35 0.04
C ALA A 121 14.89 -2.62 1.40
N THR A 122 15.79 -1.74 1.84
CA THR A 122 16.28 -1.70 3.22
C THR A 122 16.46 -0.24 3.67
N LYS A 123 17.03 -0.06 4.87
CA LYS A 123 17.07 1.23 5.54
C LYS A 123 18.45 1.50 6.14
N VAL A 124 18.72 2.77 6.45
CA VAL A 124 19.80 3.19 7.34
C VAL A 124 19.18 3.83 8.58
N TRP A 125 19.65 3.42 9.75
CA TRP A 125 19.17 3.84 11.07
C TRP A 125 20.36 4.00 12.01
N THR A 126 21.09 5.10 11.83
CA THR A 126 22.22 5.50 12.66
C THR A 126 22.56 6.97 12.38
N SER A 127 23.36 7.58 13.24
CA SER A 127 23.79 8.98 13.12
C SER A 127 25.27 9.05 12.75
N GLY A 128 25.61 10.07 11.97
CA GLY A 128 26.95 10.28 11.46
C GLY A 128 27.19 9.55 10.13
N ARG A 129 28.00 10.19 9.29
CA ARG A 129 28.27 9.72 7.93
C ARG A 129 29.00 8.38 7.91
N GLU A 130 30.04 8.23 8.72
CA GLU A 130 30.87 7.01 8.73
C GLU A 130 30.09 5.79 9.22
N ALA A 131 29.37 5.95 10.33
CA ALA A 131 28.48 4.90 10.85
C ALA A 131 27.39 4.53 9.83
N GLY A 132 26.80 5.53 9.16
CA GLY A 132 25.82 5.31 8.09
C GLY A 132 26.38 4.49 6.93
N LEU A 133 27.54 4.86 6.41
CA LEU A 133 28.23 4.12 5.34
C LEU A 133 28.60 2.69 5.77
N ALA A 134 29.08 2.52 7.01
CA ALA A 134 29.40 1.20 7.55
C ALA A 134 28.14 0.31 7.69
N GLN A 135 27.03 0.85 8.20
CA GLN A 135 25.78 0.10 8.34
C GLN A 135 25.22 -0.27 6.96
N MET A 136 25.22 0.65 5.98
CA MET A 136 24.80 0.33 4.62
C MET A 136 25.68 -0.74 3.97
N ALA A 137 27.00 -0.70 4.19
CA ALA A 137 27.90 -1.76 3.72
C ALA A 137 27.57 -3.13 4.35
N GLN A 138 27.22 -3.17 5.63
CA GLN A 138 26.73 -4.39 6.28
C GLN A 138 25.41 -4.87 5.67
N SER A 139 24.47 -3.98 5.37
CA SER A 139 23.23 -4.34 4.68
C SER A 139 23.47 -4.99 3.32
N PHE A 140 24.40 -4.46 2.49
CA PHE A 140 24.80 -5.11 1.23
C PHE A 140 25.33 -6.53 1.46
N ALA A 141 26.21 -6.71 2.45
CA ALA A 141 26.78 -8.01 2.79
C ALA A 141 25.70 -9.00 3.27
N ARG A 142 24.80 -8.58 4.17
CA ARG A 142 23.71 -9.42 4.69
C ARG A 142 22.72 -9.81 3.61
N LEU A 143 22.33 -8.86 2.75
CA LEU A 143 21.44 -9.09 1.62
C LEU A 143 22.12 -9.83 0.46
N ARG A 144 23.44 -10.07 0.54
CA ARG A 144 24.24 -10.78 -0.47
C ARG A 144 24.07 -10.21 -1.87
N THR A 145 24.16 -8.89 -1.98
CA THR A 145 23.93 -8.18 -3.24
C THR A 145 24.88 -7.01 -3.42
N GLU A 146 25.17 -6.67 -4.67
CA GLU A 146 26.00 -5.51 -5.02
C GLU A 146 25.16 -4.25 -5.26
N ARG A 147 23.86 -4.43 -5.50
CA ARG A 147 22.90 -3.37 -5.79
C ARG A 147 21.65 -3.53 -4.93
N ILE A 148 21.20 -2.46 -4.30
CA ILE A 148 19.94 -2.39 -3.54
C ILE A 148 18.94 -1.56 -4.34
N ASP A 149 17.68 -1.99 -4.39
CA ASP A 149 16.67 -1.29 -5.17
C ASP A 149 16.25 0.01 -4.48
N LEU A 150 15.94 -0.06 -3.18
CA LEU A 150 15.53 1.10 -2.41
C LEU A 150 16.28 1.17 -1.08
N MET A 151 16.98 2.28 -0.84
CA MET A 151 17.59 2.58 0.45
C MET A 151 16.87 3.78 1.08
N GLN A 152 16.41 3.61 2.32
CA GLN A 152 15.59 4.60 2.99
C GLN A 152 16.21 5.08 4.30
N VAL A 153 16.10 6.37 4.62
CA VAL A 153 16.44 6.86 5.96
C VAL A 153 15.32 6.47 6.93
N HIS A 154 15.62 5.63 7.91
CA HIS A 154 14.63 5.09 8.83
C HIS A 154 14.26 6.12 9.91
N ASN A 155 12.96 6.40 10.05
CA ASN A 155 12.40 7.27 11.08
C ASN A 155 13.06 8.67 11.12
N LEU A 156 13.47 9.15 9.94
CA LEU A 156 14.20 10.41 9.76
C LEU A 156 15.50 10.56 10.58
N MET A 157 16.04 9.45 11.12
CA MET A 157 17.27 9.45 11.91
C MET A 157 18.42 10.06 11.11
N ASP A 158 18.88 11.23 11.54
CA ASP A 158 19.97 11.98 10.91
C ASP A 158 19.80 12.15 9.38
N TRP A 159 18.56 12.41 8.95
CA TRP A 159 18.19 12.37 7.53
C TRP A 159 19.03 13.30 6.65
N ARG A 160 19.46 14.45 7.15
CA ARG A 160 20.29 15.40 6.40
C ARG A 160 21.64 14.79 6.01
N VAL A 161 22.26 14.05 6.93
CA VAL A 161 23.53 13.37 6.67
C VAL A 161 23.30 12.11 5.85
N GLN A 162 22.28 11.31 6.21
CA GLN A 162 22.07 10.01 5.59
C GLN A 162 21.58 10.12 4.15
N LEU A 163 20.71 11.07 3.80
CA LEU A 163 20.32 11.30 2.40
C LEU A 163 21.52 11.61 1.50
N GLY A 164 22.49 12.40 1.99
CA GLY A 164 23.74 12.65 1.25
C GLY A 164 24.58 11.38 1.04
N SER A 165 24.57 10.46 2.01
CA SER A 165 25.29 9.18 1.88
C SER A 165 24.57 8.21 0.94
N VAL A 166 23.23 8.14 0.99
CA VAL A 166 22.44 7.30 0.09
C VAL A 166 22.53 7.80 -1.35
N ARG A 167 22.47 9.13 -1.59
CA ARG A 167 22.63 9.72 -2.92
C ARG A 167 24.00 9.39 -3.54
N ARG A 168 25.08 9.39 -2.75
CA ARG A 168 26.39 8.93 -3.24
C ARG A 168 26.39 7.47 -3.70
N LEU A 169 25.65 6.60 -3.03
CA LEU A 169 25.48 5.20 -3.49
C LEU A 169 24.59 5.11 -4.73
N GLN A 170 23.63 6.01 -4.89
CA GLN A 170 22.80 6.13 -6.09
C GLN A 170 23.62 6.60 -7.29
N ASP A 171 24.45 7.63 -7.13
CA ASP A 171 25.38 8.13 -8.16
C ASP A 171 26.38 7.04 -8.60
N ALA A 172 26.80 6.19 -7.66
CA ALA A 172 27.65 5.02 -7.92
C ALA A 172 26.89 3.82 -8.52
N GLY A 173 25.58 3.93 -8.78
CA GLY A 173 24.73 2.86 -9.33
C GLY A 173 24.40 1.71 -8.38
N ARG A 174 24.86 1.79 -7.11
CA ARG A 174 24.68 0.74 -6.09
C ARG A 174 23.32 0.80 -5.40
N VAL A 175 22.64 1.94 -5.44
CA VAL A 175 21.25 2.11 -5.00
C VAL A 175 20.44 2.63 -6.18
N ARG A 176 19.22 2.12 -6.41
CA ARG A 176 18.36 2.64 -7.50
C ARG A 176 17.53 3.83 -7.05
N TYR A 177 16.92 3.73 -5.87
CA TYR A 177 15.95 4.68 -5.35
C TYR A 177 16.29 5.14 -3.92
N VAL A 178 15.95 6.40 -3.63
CA VAL A 178 16.15 7.02 -2.31
C VAL A 178 14.81 7.31 -1.67
N GLY A 179 14.66 6.93 -0.40
CA GLY A 179 13.45 7.26 0.34
C GLY A 179 13.68 7.62 1.80
N ILE A 180 12.57 7.90 2.47
CA ILE A 180 12.49 8.12 3.92
C ILE A 180 11.36 7.27 4.49
N THR A 181 11.43 6.95 5.78
CA THR A 181 10.36 6.22 6.44
C THR A 181 9.94 6.87 7.76
N HIS A 182 8.68 6.66 8.13
CA HIS A 182 8.20 6.80 9.51
C HIS A 182 7.01 5.85 9.76
N TYR A 183 6.57 5.72 11.00
CA TYR A 183 5.40 4.89 11.36
C TYR A 183 4.52 5.48 12.48
N THR A 184 4.81 6.71 12.91
CA THR A 184 4.03 7.40 13.97
C THR A 184 3.58 8.77 13.51
N ALA A 185 2.35 9.13 13.90
CA ALA A 185 1.73 10.42 13.58
C ALA A 185 2.47 11.62 14.19
N SER A 186 3.17 11.42 15.33
CA SER A 186 3.94 12.47 16.00
C SER A 186 5.04 13.10 15.13
N ALA A 187 5.56 12.36 14.15
CA ALA A 187 6.60 12.85 13.25
C ALA A 187 6.06 13.40 11.91
N TYR A 188 4.74 13.39 11.68
CA TYR A 188 4.19 13.74 10.37
C TYR A 188 4.51 15.17 9.94
N ALA A 189 4.58 16.11 10.88
CA ALA A 189 5.01 17.47 10.57
C ALA A 189 6.45 17.50 10.02
N GLU A 190 7.35 16.68 10.58
CA GLU A 190 8.72 16.56 10.10
C GLU A 190 8.79 15.84 8.74
N VAL A 191 8.04 14.73 8.57
CA VAL A 191 7.94 14.04 7.29
C VAL A 191 7.45 14.98 6.19
N GLU A 192 6.41 15.78 6.46
CA GLU A 192 5.92 16.79 5.54
C GLU A 192 6.99 17.83 5.20
N ALA A 193 7.74 18.31 6.19
CA ALA A 193 8.83 19.26 5.96
C ALA A 193 9.92 18.67 5.05
N VAL A 194 10.31 17.40 5.25
CA VAL A 194 11.31 16.72 4.42
C VAL A 194 10.79 16.50 2.99
N LEU A 195 9.54 16.04 2.81
CA LEU A 195 8.94 15.86 1.48
C LEU A 195 8.88 17.16 0.67
N ARG A 196 8.77 18.32 1.35
CA ARG A 196 8.78 19.64 0.69
C ARG A 196 10.19 20.11 0.36
N ALA A 197 11.16 19.78 1.20
CA ALA A 197 12.55 20.26 1.09
C ALA A 197 13.42 19.40 0.16
N GLU A 198 13.15 18.10 0.07
CA GLU A 198 14.01 17.14 -0.61
C GLU A 198 13.32 16.45 -1.78
N LYS A 199 14.08 16.21 -2.86
CA LYS A 199 13.65 15.30 -3.93
C LYS A 199 13.88 13.86 -3.47
N LEU A 200 12.80 13.09 -3.39
CA LEU A 200 12.75 11.71 -2.93
C LEU A 200 12.02 10.85 -3.97
N ASP A 201 12.40 9.57 -4.07
CA ASP A 201 11.68 8.61 -4.91
C ASP A 201 10.56 7.93 -4.12
N PHE A 202 10.78 7.67 -2.82
CA PHE A 202 9.87 6.91 -1.97
C PHE A 202 9.62 7.54 -0.60
N LEU A 203 8.37 7.39 -0.14
CA LEU A 203 7.95 7.56 1.24
C LEU A 203 7.41 6.22 1.75
N GLN A 204 7.94 5.70 2.83
CA GLN A 204 7.30 4.61 3.57
C GLN A 204 6.61 5.14 4.83
N ILE A 205 5.29 4.95 4.93
CA ILE A 205 4.48 5.53 6.02
C ILE A 205 3.36 4.59 6.47
N ASN A 206 2.93 4.74 7.73
CA ASN A 206 1.82 3.97 8.28
C ASN A 206 0.49 4.48 7.72
N TYR A 207 -0.33 3.54 7.23
CA TYR A 207 -1.69 3.83 6.79
C TYR A 207 -2.52 2.55 6.87
N ALA A 208 -3.65 2.61 7.58
CA ALA A 208 -4.54 1.49 7.77
C ALA A 208 -6.00 1.96 7.90
N LEU A 209 -6.93 1.01 7.90
CA LEU A 209 -8.36 1.32 8.06
C LEU A 209 -8.68 2.00 9.40
N ASP A 210 -7.92 1.70 10.46
CA ASP A 210 -8.02 2.31 11.78
C ASP A 210 -6.95 3.39 12.06
N ASP A 211 -6.09 3.68 11.08
CA ASP A 211 -5.06 4.72 11.16
C ASP A 211 -4.96 5.47 9.83
N ARG A 212 -5.75 6.54 9.72
CA ARG A 212 -5.93 7.29 8.46
C ARG A 212 -5.23 8.64 8.45
N ALA A 213 -4.44 8.96 9.47
CA ALA A 213 -3.86 10.28 9.62
C ALA A 213 -2.99 10.67 8.40
N ALA A 214 -2.24 9.72 7.83
CA ALA A 214 -1.39 9.97 6.66
C ALA A 214 -2.19 10.45 5.44
N ALA A 215 -3.43 9.96 5.26
CA ALA A 215 -4.29 10.32 4.12
C ALA A 215 -4.75 11.78 4.13
N GLN A 216 -4.70 12.46 5.29
CA GLN A 216 -5.14 13.85 5.39
C GLN A 216 -4.16 14.82 4.73
N ARG A 217 -2.86 14.51 4.76
CA ARG A 217 -1.80 15.45 4.34
C ARG A 217 -0.64 14.78 3.61
N LEU A 218 -0.07 13.70 4.16
CA LEU A 218 1.15 13.09 3.63
C LEU A 218 0.93 12.36 2.32
N LEU A 219 -0.16 11.59 2.19
CA LEU A 219 -0.44 10.87 0.94
C LEU A 219 -0.77 11.82 -0.23
N PRO A 220 -1.63 12.85 -0.07
CA PRO A 220 -1.81 13.87 -1.11
C PRO A 220 -0.51 14.60 -1.47
N LEU A 221 0.31 14.94 -0.47
CA LEU A 221 1.60 15.60 -0.70
C LEU A 221 2.58 14.70 -1.47
N ALA A 222 2.68 13.42 -1.13
CA ALA A 222 3.52 12.48 -1.86
C ALA A 222 3.09 12.39 -3.34
N GLN A 223 1.78 12.37 -3.60
CA GLN A 223 1.24 12.39 -4.96
C GLN A 223 1.56 13.70 -5.69
N GLU A 224 1.38 14.87 -5.06
CA GLU A 224 1.76 16.18 -5.61
C GLU A 224 3.25 16.21 -5.99
N ARG A 225 4.10 15.59 -5.17
CA ARG A 225 5.56 15.62 -5.32
C ARG A 225 6.12 14.52 -6.22
N GLY A 226 5.28 13.63 -6.75
CA GLY A 226 5.73 12.49 -7.55
C GLY A 226 6.57 11.49 -6.75
N VAL A 227 6.18 11.24 -5.50
CA VAL A 227 6.86 10.31 -4.59
C VAL A 227 6.02 9.02 -4.49
N ALA A 228 6.64 7.87 -4.75
CA ALA A 228 6.01 6.56 -4.54
C ALA A 228 5.75 6.31 -3.05
N VAL A 229 4.65 5.64 -2.72
CA VAL A 229 4.32 5.34 -1.32
C VAL A 229 4.35 3.85 -1.05
N LEU A 230 5.18 3.45 -0.08
CA LEU A 230 5.13 2.14 0.56
C LEU A 230 4.32 2.23 1.86
N VAL A 231 3.26 1.45 2.01
CA VAL A 231 2.47 1.43 3.24
C VAL A 231 3.00 0.35 4.19
N ASN A 232 3.61 0.78 5.29
CA ASN A 232 3.92 -0.10 6.41
C ASN A 232 2.70 -0.19 7.37
N GLN A 233 2.70 -1.20 8.22
CA GLN A 233 1.60 -1.47 9.17
C GLN A 233 0.17 -1.43 8.57
N PRO A 234 -0.11 -2.02 7.39
CA PRO A 234 -1.43 -1.92 6.74
C PRO A 234 -2.57 -2.59 7.55
N PHE A 235 -2.23 -3.30 8.63
CA PHE A 235 -3.15 -3.95 9.57
C PHE A 235 -3.12 -3.33 10.97
N GLY A 236 -2.73 -2.05 11.11
CA GLY A 236 -2.65 -1.38 12.42
C GLY A 236 -1.68 -2.07 13.38
N GLY A 237 -0.49 -2.44 12.88
CA GLY A 237 0.51 -3.22 13.64
C GLY A 237 0.07 -4.64 14.02
N GLY A 238 -0.96 -5.18 13.34
CA GLY A 238 -1.57 -6.49 13.64
C GLY A 238 -2.70 -6.44 14.66
N GLY A 239 -2.90 -5.30 15.34
CA GLY A 239 -4.01 -5.10 16.27
C GLY A 239 -5.37 -5.16 15.57
N LEU A 240 -5.46 -4.60 14.36
CA LEU A 240 -6.70 -4.58 13.58
C LEU A 240 -7.17 -5.99 13.21
N LEU A 241 -6.27 -6.82 12.67
CA LEU A 241 -6.57 -8.20 12.34
C LEU A 241 -6.99 -9.03 13.57
N ARG A 242 -6.36 -8.79 14.73
CA ARG A 242 -6.74 -9.45 15.98
C ARG A 242 -8.16 -9.09 16.42
N ARG A 243 -8.56 -7.82 16.30
CA ARG A 243 -9.93 -7.36 16.64
C ARG A 243 -11.00 -7.92 15.71
N LEU A 244 -10.64 -8.22 14.47
CA LEU A 244 -11.53 -8.76 13.44
C LEU A 244 -11.52 -10.30 13.41
N ALA A 245 -10.61 -10.95 14.13
CA ALA A 245 -10.53 -12.40 14.19
C ALA A 245 -11.84 -12.98 14.72
N GLY A 246 -12.38 -13.98 14.01
CA GLY A 246 -13.66 -14.62 14.36
C GLY A 246 -14.92 -13.83 13.98
N LYS A 247 -14.80 -12.57 13.55
CA LYS A 247 -15.94 -11.81 13.03
C LYS A 247 -16.24 -12.24 11.58
N PRO A 248 -17.51 -12.43 11.20
CA PRO A 248 -17.86 -12.71 9.81
C PRO A 248 -17.46 -11.53 8.93
N LEU A 249 -17.15 -11.81 7.66
CA LEU A 249 -16.99 -10.75 6.68
C LEU A 249 -18.34 -10.09 6.40
N PRO A 250 -18.36 -8.78 6.11
CA PRO A 250 -19.55 -8.13 5.58
C PRO A 250 -19.98 -8.81 4.27
N GLY A 251 -21.28 -8.88 3.99
CA GLY A 251 -21.79 -9.56 2.79
C GLY A 251 -21.19 -9.01 1.48
N TRP A 252 -20.95 -7.71 1.43
CA TRP A 252 -20.33 -7.02 0.28
C TRP A 252 -18.85 -7.36 0.06
N ALA A 253 -18.18 -8.02 1.01
CA ALA A 253 -16.76 -8.37 0.84
C ALA A 253 -16.55 -9.27 -0.38
N THR A 254 -17.53 -10.13 -0.68
CA THR A 254 -17.50 -11.00 -1.86
C THR A 254 -17.62 -10.22 -3.17
N ASP A 255 -18.36 -9.10 -3.18
CA ASP A 255 -18.51 -8.21 -4.34
C ASP A 255 -17.17 -7.60 -4.78
N ILE A 256 -16.25 -7.43 -3.84
CA ILE A 256 -14.89 -6.92 -4.10
C ILE A 256 -13.85 -8.05 -4.17
N GLY A 257 -14.29 -9.31 -4.25
CA GLY A 257 -13.44 -10.48 -4.37
C GLY A 257 -12.68 -10.85 -3.09
N CYS A 258 -13.16 -10.43 -1.93
CA CYS A 258 -12.53 -10.75 -0.64
C CYS A 258 -13.22 -11.91 0.07
N THR A 259 -12.40 -12.88 0.51
CA THR A 259 -12.78 -14.02 1.34
C THR A 259 -12.12 -13.99 2.72
N ARG A 260 -11.22 -13.02 2.97
CA ARG A 260 -10.54 -12.81 4.26
C ARG A 260 -10.47 -11.33 4.63
N TRP A 261 -10.44 -11.04 5.94
CA TRP A 261 -10.28 -9.67 6.45
C TRP A 261 -8.98 -9.01 5.96
N ALA A 262 -7.87 -9.74 5.88
CA ALA A 262 -6.62 -9.22 5.35
C ALA A 262 -6.78 -8.59 3.96
N GLN A 263 -7.59 -9.22 3.09
CA GLN A 263 -7.85 -8.73 1.74
C GLN A 263 -8.68 -7.45 1.76
N VAL A 264 -9.72 -7.39 2.59
CA VAL A 264 -10.55 -6.18 2.76
C VAL A 264 -9.68 -5.00 3.22
N LEU A 265 -8.84 -5.22 4.23
CA LEU A 265 -7.97 -4.19 4.80
C LEU A 265 -6.92 -3.70 3.79
N LEU A 266 -6.31 -4.61 3.03
CA LEU A 266 -5.36 -4.25 1.99
C LEU A 266 -6.06 -3.50 0.84
N LYS A 267 -7.26 -3.91 0.42
CA LYS A 267 -8.03 -3.18 -0.59
C LYS A 267 -8.42 -1.77 -0.13
N PHE A 268 -8.70 -1.59 1.16
CA PHE A 268 -8.87 -0.24 1.72
C PHE A 268 -7.59 0.58 1.57
N VAL A 269 -6.43 0.03 1.96
CA VAL A 269 -5.13 0.72 1.83
C VAL A 269 -4.86 1.09 0.36
N LEU A 270 -5.06 0.14 -0.56
CA LEU A 270 -4.85 0.34 -2.00
C LEU A 270 -5.86 1.30 -2.63
N SER A 271 -7.01 1.56 -2.01
CA SER A 271 -8.01 2.50 -2.54
C SER A 271 -7.53 3.94 -2.59
N HIS A 272 -6.50 4.28 -1.79
CA HIS A 272 -5.90 5.59 -1.87
C HIS A 272 -5.00 5.69 -3.11
N PRO A 273 -5.21 6.67 -4.02
CA PRO A 273 -4.50 6.73 -5.31
C PRO A 273 -2.99 6.97 -5.15
N ALA A 274 -2.56 7.66 -4.09
CA ALA A 274 -1.14 7.87 -3.81
C ALA A 274 -0.37 6.60 -3.38
N VAL A 275 -1.04 5.53 -2.96
CA VAL A 275 -0.37 4.31 -2.49
C VAL A 275 0.23 3.57 -3.68
N THR A 276 1.53 3.30 -3.69
CA THR A 276 2.16 2.51 -4.75
C THR A 276 2.16 1.02 -4.41
N CYS A 277 2.53 0.68 -3.18
CA CYS A 277 2.61 -0.70 -2.70
C CYS A 277 2.32 -0.79 -1.19
N ALA A 278 1.61 -1.83 -0.74
CA ALA A 278 1.48 -2.17 0.68
C ALA A 278 2.40 -3.35 1.03
N ILE A 279 3.09 -3.27 2.18
CA ILE A 279 4.10 -4.25 2.60
C ILE A 279 3.73 -4.94 3.92
N PRO A 280 2.64 -5.73 3.96
CA PRO A 280 2.29 -6.51 5.16
C PRO A 280 3.43 -7.48 5.53
N GLY A 281 3.71 -7.60 6.82
CA GLY A 281 4.72 -8.54 7.32
C GLY A 281 4.16 -9.95 7.50
N THR A 282 4.86 -10.96 6.98
CA THR A 282 4.50 -12.37 7.21
C THR A 282 5.70 -13.31 7.04
N GLY A 283 5.78 -14.34 7.89
CA GLY A 283 6.67 -15.49 7.71
C GLY A 283 5.93 -16.76 7.23
N ARG A 284 4.66 -16.64 6.85
CA ARG A 284 3.78 -17.77 6.52
C ARG A 284 3.32 -17.71 5.05
N PRO A 285 3.55 -18.76 4.24
CA PRO A 285 3.15 -18.80 2.82
C PRO A 285 1.65 -18.54 2.59
N ALA A 286 0.79 -19.15 3.41
CA ALA A 286 -0.66 -18.98 3.28
C ALA A 286 -1.10 -17.51 3.51
N HIS A 287 -0.48 -16.80 4.45
CA HIS A 287 -0.76 -15.37 4.63
C HIS A 287 -0.23 -14.54 3.46
N MET A 288 0.91 -14.91 2.88
CA MET A 288 1.43 -14.26 1.69
C MET A 288 0.44 -14.40 0.52
N GLN A 289 -0.09 -15.60 0.30
CA GLN A 289 -1.13 -15.85 -0.71
C GLN A 289 -2.41 -15.01 -0.46
N ASP A 290 -2.89 -14.97 0.80
CA ASP A 290 -4.05 -14.15 1.18
C ASP A 290 -3.79 -12.65 0.90
N ASN A 291 -2.59 -12.15 1.22
CA ASN A 291 -2.21 -10.76 0.97
C ASN A 291 -2.16 -10.46 -0.54
N LEU A 292 -1.57 -11.34 -1.34
CA LEU A 292 -1.45 -11.19 -2.80
C LEU A 292 -2.79 -11.21 -3.51
N ALA A 293 -3.75 -11.99 -3.00
CA ALA A 293 -5.12 -11.99 -3.52
C ALA A 293 -5.79 -10.61 -3.42
N ALA A 294 -5.39 -9.78 -2.45
CA ALA A 294 -5.91 -8.41 -2.31
C ALA A 294 -5.42 -7.47 -3.44
N GLY A 295 -4.27 -7.76 -4.04
CA GLY A 295 -3.67 -7.00 -5.13
C GLY A 295 -4.22 -7.35 -6.51
N ARG A 296 -5.42 -7.95 -6.58
CA ARG A 296 -6.11 -8.32 -7.83
C ARG A 296 -7.54 -7.81 -7.85
N GLY A 297 -8.04 -7.60 -9.06
CA GLY A 297 -9.44 -7.26 -9.31
C GLY A 297 -9.80 -5.87 -8.81
N GLN A 298 -11.09 -5.60 -8.62
CA GLN A 298 -11.55 -4.26 -8.31
C GLN A 298 -11.06 -3.79 -6.94
N VAL A 299 -10.39 -2.62 -6.92
CA VAL A 299 -10.13 -1.86 -5.70
C VAL A 299 -11.22 -0.79 -5.59
N PRO A 300 -12.07 -0.82 -4.55
CA PRO A 300 -13.17 0.14 -4.43
C PRO A 300 -12.69 1.57 -4.18
N ASP A 301 -13.47 2.54 -4.63
CA ASP A 301 -13.18 3.96 -4.43
C ASP A 301 -13.49 4.46 -3.01
N ALA A 302 -13.14 5.71 -2.74
CA ALA A 302 -13.40 6.33 -1.43
C ALA A 302 -14.91 6.43 -1.10
N ALA A 303 -15.79 6.50 -2.09
CA ALA A 303 -17.23 6.56 -1.85
C ALA A 303 -17.78 5.23 -1.35
N PHE A 304 -17.28 4.11 -1.88
CA PHE A 304 -17.56 2.76 -1.39
C PHE A 304 -17.19 2.64 0.09
N TRP A 305 -15.96 2.98 0.46
CA TRP A 305 -15.52 2.85 1.85
C TRP A 305 -16.29 3.74 2.83
N ARG A 306 -16.75 4.92 2.39
CA ARG A 306 -17.65 5.76 3.20
C ARG A 306 -19.02 5.12 3.40
N ARG A 307 -19.63 4.56 2.35
CA ARG A 307 -20.94 3.89 2.45
C ARG A 307 -20.93 2.67 3.36
N HIS A 308 -19.81 1.96 3.43
CA HIS A 308 -19.70 0.70 4.17
C HIS A 308 -19.01 0.83 5.53
N ALA A 309 -18.69 2.06 5.98
CA ALA A 309 -17.92 2.31 7.20
C ALA A 309 -18.53 1.61 8.43
N ASP A 310 -19.84 1.74 8.65
CA ASP A 310 -20.52 1.17 9.81
C ASP A 310 -20.52 -0.36 9.84
N SER A 311 -20.46 -0.99 8.66
CA SER A 311 -20.47 -2.45 8.53
C SER A 311 -19.12 -3.12 8.83
N LEU A 312 -18.04 -2.34 8.98
CA LEU A 312 -16.70 -2.85 9.23
C LEU A 312 -16.47 -3.25 10.70
N GLY A 313 -17.38 -2.85 11.61
CA GLY A 313 -17.34 -3.24 13.02
C GLY A 313 -16.10 -2.74 13.77
N LEU A 314 -15.66 -1.52 13.44
CA LEU A 314 -14.48 -0.81 13.96
C LEU A 314 -14.85 0.49 14.65
#